data_AF-A0A941SVZ5-F1
#
_entry.id   AF-A0A941SVZ5-F1
#
_cell.length_a   1.000
_cell.length_b   1.000
_cell.length_c   1.000
_cell.angle_alpha   90.00
_cell.angle_beta   90.00
_cell.angle_gamma   90.00
#
_symmetry.space_group_name_H-M   'P 1'
#
loop_
_entity.id
_entity.type
_entity.pdbx_description
1 polymer ?
#
loop_
_entity_poly.entity_id
_entity_poly.type
_entity_poly.pdbx_seq_one_letter_code
_entity_poly.pdbx_strand_id
1 'polypeptide(L)' 'MAIYRIRITMADGSHGRYTGLFKDGFEAVLQTLADFPQARSVSAIFIKRTPA' A
#
# COMPACT_ATOMS: atom_id res chain seq x y z
N MET A 1 -2.08 -13.37 7.08
CA MET A 1 -1.97 -11.98 6.62
C MET A 1 -0.63 -11.41 7.06
N ALA A 2 -0.20 -10.30 6.46
CA ALA A 2 1.00 -9.57 6.81
C ALA A 2 0.72 -8.07 6.85
N ILE A 3 1.46 -7.37 7.71
CA ILE A 3 1.42 -5.92 7.83
C ILE A 3 2.31 -5.34 6.74
N TYR A 4 1.74 -4.50 5.90
CA TYR A 4 2.47 -3.70 4.93
C TYR A 4 2.32 -2.22 5.24
N ARG A 5 3.41 -1.48 5.08
CA ARG A 5 3.41 -0.02 5.05
C ARG A 5 3.30 0.42 3.60
N ILE A 6 2.26 1.16 3.30
CA ILE A 6 1.97 1.68 1.97
C ILE A 6 2.46 3.12 1.87
N ARG A 7 3.08 3.46 0.75
CA ARG A 7 3.38 4.84 0.36
C ARG A 7 2.73 5.11 -0.98
N ILE A 8 2.02 6.22 -1.05
CA ILE A 8 1.31 6.70 -2.22
C ILE A 8 1.97 8.01 -2.63
N THR A 9 2.27 8.17 -3.91
CA THR A 9 2.64 9.46 -4.49
C THR A 9 1.58 9.81 -5.51
N MET A 10 0.91 10.93 -5.31
CA MET A 10 -0.13 11.44 -6.19
C MET A 10 0.49 12.15 -7.40
N ALA A 11 -0.31 12.42 -8.42
CA ALA A 11 0.15 13.09 -9.64
C ALA A 11 0.64 14.53 -9.40
N ASP A 12 0.07 15.21 -8.41
CA ASP A 12 0.46 16.56 -7.97
C ASP A 12 1.73 16.60 -7.11
N GLY A 13 2.32 15.44 -6.83
CA GLY A 13 3.50 15.30 -5.97
C GLY A 13 3.18 15.21 -4.47
N SER A 14 1.90 15.26 -4.07
CA SER A 14 1.52 14.99 -2.69
C SER A 14 1.76 13.52 -2.32
N HIS A 15 2.05 13.29 -1.04
CA HIS A 15 2.42 11.96 -0.54
C HIS A 15 1.46 11.49 0.55
N GLY A 16 0.93 10.28 0.38
CA GLY A 16 0.15 9.56 1.38
C GLY A 16 0.95 8.39 1.96
N ARG A 17 0.68 8.05 3.21
CA ARG A 17 1.24 6.86 3.84
C ARG A 17 0.26 6.29 4.85
N TYR A 18 0.09 4.97 4.83
CA TYR A 18 -0.62 4.26 5.89
C TYR A 18 -0.03 2.86 6.09
N THR A 19 -0.54 2.14 7.08
CA THR A 19 -0.18 0.74 7.36
C THR A 19 -1.45 -0.08 7.37
N GLY A 20 -1.43 -1.25 6.72
CA GLY A 20 -2.60 -2.13 6.62
C GLY A 20 -2.23 -3.61 6.68
N LEU A 21 -3.22 -4.44 6.90
CA LEU A 21 -3.12 -5.90 6.86
C LEU A 21 -3.56 -6.39 5.49
N PHE A 22 -2.69 -7.12 4.80
CA PHE A 22 -2.95 -7.69 3.48
C PHE A 22 -2.53 -9.16 3.43
N LYS A 23 -3.02 -9.91 2.45
CA LYS A 23 -2.57 -11.27 2.16
C LYS A 23 -1.12 -11.27 1.69
N ASP A 24 -0.78 -10.36 0.78
CA ASP A 24 0.54 -10.17 0.21
C ASP A 24 0.74 -8.72 -0.31
N GLY A 25 1.94 -8.43 -0.82
CA GLY A 25 2.29 -7.09 -1.30
C GLY A 25 1.59 -6.70 -2.60
N PHE A 26 1.20 -7.67 -3.44
CA PHE A 26 0.47 -7.37 -4.69
C PHE A 26 -0.95 -6.93 -4.37
N GLU A 27 -1.65 -7.66 -3.49
CA GLU A 27 -2.97 -7.24 -3.01
C GLU A 27 -2.92 -5.83 -2.42
N ALA A 28 -1.91 -5.55 -1.60
CA ALA A 28 -1.75 -4.24 -0.96
C ALA A 28 -1.60 -3.10 -1.98
N VAL A 29 -0.81 -3.32 -3.04
CA VAL A 29 -0.65 -2.34 -4.13
C VAL A 29 -1.93 -2.20 -4.95
N LEU A 30 -2.55 -3.31 -5.35
CA LEU A 30 -3.74 -3.31 -6.21
C LEU A 30 -4.95 -2.67 -5.52
N GLN A 31 -5.21 -2.98 -4.25
CA GLN A 31 -6.28 -2.33 -3.48
C GLN A 31 -6.02 -0.83 -3.36
N THR A 32 -4.78 -0.44 -3.04
CA THR A 32 -4.44 0.98 -2.94
C THR A 32 -4.58 1.71 -4.29
N LEU A 33 -4.23 1.09 -5.40
CA LEU A 33 -4.45 1.67 -6.74
C LEU A 33 -5.94 1.77 -7.09
N ALA A 34 -6.77 0.82 -6.63
CA ALA A 34 -8.22 0.90 -6.80
C ALA A 34 -8.84 2.05 -5.99
N ASP A 35 -8.36 2.28 -4.77
CA ASP A 35 -8.81 3.39 -3.91
C ASP A 35 -8.27 4.76 -4.37
N PHE A 36 -7.08 4.78 -4.96
CA PHE A 36 -6.39 5.99 -5.45
C PHE A 36 -5.99 5.84 -6.93
N PRO A 37 -6.96 5.82 -7.87
CA PRO A 37 -6.68 5.58 -9.29
C PRO A 37 -5.81 6.66 -9.94
N GLN A 38 -5.80 7.87 -9.38
CA GLN A 38 -4.95 8.99 -9.79
C GLN A 38 -3.55 8.98 -9.18
N ALA A 39 -3.20 7.95 -8.39
CA ALA A 39 -1.85 7.83 -7.85
C ALA A 39 -0.83 7.63 -8.97
N ARG A 40 0.25 8.42 -8.93
CA ARG A 40 1.38 8.28 -9.86
C ARG A 40 2.21 7.04 -9.53
N SER A 41 2.36 6.74 -8.24
CA SER A 41 3.04 5.54 -7.78
C SER A 41 2.52 5.06 -6.44
N VAL A 42 2.53 3.74 -6.26
CA VAL A 42 2.22 3.07 -5.00
C VAL A 42 3.33 2.07 -4.72
N SER A 43 3.80 2.02 -3.48
CA SER A 43 4.77 1.02 -3.02
C SER A 43 4.30 0.39 -1.71
N ALA A 44 4.47 -0.93 -1.62
CA ALA A 44 4.18 -1.71 -0.42
C ALA A 44 5.49 -2.21 0.20
N ILE A 45 5.70 -1.89 1.47
CA ILE A 45 6.88 -2.31 2.24
C ILE A 45 6.41 -3.34 3.27
N PHE A 46 6.88 -4.58 3.14
CA PHE A 46 6.61 -5.61 4.13
C PHE A 46 7.20 -5.21 5.49
N ILE A 47 6.39 -5.31 6.55
CA ILE A 47 6.81 -5.00 7.92
C ILE A 47 6.97 -6.28 8.74
N LYS A 48 5.89 -7.05 8.88
CA LYS A 48 5.90 -8.33 9.60
C LYS A 48 4.71 -9.19 9.21
N ARG A 49 4.83 -10.51 9.42
CA ARG A 49 3.71 -11.44 9.30
C ARG A 49 2.87 -11.39 10.58
N THR A 50 1.56 -11.47 10.44
CA THR A 50 0.68 -11.67 11.60
C THR A 50 0.69 -13.16 11.94
N PRO A 51 0.93 -13.56 13.21
CA PRO A 51 0.79 -14.96 13.60
C PRO A 51 -0.64 -15.44 13.30
N ALA A 52 -0.74 -16.70 12.88
CA ALA A 52 -2.01 -17.37 12.59
C ALA A 52 -2.79 -17.65 13.87
#